data_AF-A0A4R2H277-F1
#
_entry.id   AF-A0A4R2H277-F1
#
_cell.length_a   1.000
_cell.length_b   1.000
_cell.length_c   1.000
_cell.angle_alpha   90.00
_cell.angle_beta   90.00
_cell.angle_gamma   90.00
#
_symmetry.space_group_name_H-M   'P 1'
#
loop_
_entity.id
_entity.type
_entity.pdbx_description
1 polymer ?
#
loop_
_entity_poly.entity_id
_entity_poly.type
_entity_poly.pdbx_seq_one_letter_code
_entity_poly.pdbx_strand_id
1 'polypeptide(L)'
;MALAAKGSRGESFLAVVVGGGAAFGLVVITSRSWKACQVDVAGSVPNGLTLLFLGLPLALIVNLVLFNLVFRYAGKTFFFSLIAASLAITIADLALYSWQGTPAASPGICPGNVPPWWPTWIPT
;
A
#
# COMPACT_ATOMS: atom_id res chain seq x y z
N MET A 1 10.51 -19.24 -22.41
CA MET A 1 9.40 -18.85 -21.50
C MET A 1 9.28 -19.93 -20.45
N ALA A 2 9.92 -19.76 -19.29
CA ALA A 2 9.89 -20.75 -18.23
C ALA A 2 8.54 -20.68 -17.52
N LEU A 3 7.75 -21.75 -17.68
CA LEU A 3 6.44 -21.93 -17.08
C LEU A 3 6.52 -21.79 -15.56
N ALA A 4 5.61 -21.00 -15.02
CA ALA A 4 5.42 -20.77 -13.60
C ALA A 4 5.34 -22.10 -12.83
N ALA A 5 6.39 -22.43 -12.06
CA ALA A 5 6.27 -23.46 -11.02
C ALA A 5 5.06 -23.11 -10.14
N LYS A 6 4.18 -24.09 -9.97
CA LYS A 6 2.93 -24.01 -9.20
C LYS A 6 3.29 -23.59 -7.78
N GLY A 7 2.93 -22.36 -7.39
CA GLY A 7 3.12 -21.89 -6.02
C GLY A 7 2.44 -22.85 -5.06
N SER A 8 3.11 -23.20 -3.95
CA SER A 8 2.50 -24.07 -2.95
C SER A 8 1.29 -23.36 -2.34
N ARG A 9 0.26 -24.10 -1.88
CA ARG A 9 -0.90 -23.49 -1.20
C ARG A 9 -0.49 -22.55 -0.06
N GLY A 10 0.63 -22.85 0.61
CA GLY A 10 1.19 -22.01 1.68
C GLY A 10 1.69 -20.66 1.17
N GLU A 11 2.36 -20.61 0.02
CA GLU A 11 2.85 -19.36 -0.59
C GLU A 11 1.69 -18.47 -1.04
N SER A 12 0.67 -19.05 -1.66
CA SER A 12 -0.54 -18.31 -2.05
C SER A 12 -1.28 -17.75 -0.84
N PHE A 13 -1.37 -18.52 0.25
CA PHE A 13 -1.96 -18.04 1.50
C PHE A 13 -1.15 -16.89 2.10
N LEU A 14 0.18 -17.01 2.15
CA LEU A 14 1.06 -15.96 2.64
C LEU A 14 0.96 -14.68 1.81
N ALA A 15 0.90 -14.80 0.47
CA ALA A 15 0.73 -13.66 -0.41
C ALA A 15 -0.58 -12.91 -0.12
N VAL A 16 -1.69 -13.63 0.06
CA VAL A 16 -2.99 -13.03 0.38
C VAL A 16 -2.98 -12.38 1.76
N VAL A 17 -2.42 -13.03 2.78
CA VAL A 17 -2.39 -12.49 4.15
C VAL A 17 -1.49 -11.26 4.23
N VAL A 18 -0.26 -11.34 3.71
CA VAL A 18 0.70 -10.24 3.77
C VAL A 18 0.28 -9.11 2.85
N GLY A 19 0.04 -9.41 1.57
CA GLY A 19 -0.34 -8.41 0.58
C GLY A 19 -1.72 -7.81 0.85
N GLY A 20 -2.69 -8.62 1.25
CA GLY A 20 -4.04 -8.16 1.61
C GLY A 20 -4.07 -7.36 2.91
N GLY A 21 -3.33 -7.81 3.93
CA GLY A 21 -3.17 -7.06 5.18
C GLY A 21 -2.51 -5.70 4.95
N ALA A 22 -1.45 -5.66 4.14
CA ALA A 22 -0.78 -4.42 3.77
C ALA A 22 -1.69 -3.47 2.97
N ALA A 23 -2.41 -3.98 1.96
CA ALA A 23 -3.35 -3.19 1.17
C ALA A 23 -4.47 -2.59 2.04
N PHE A 24 -5.02 -3.37 2.97
CA PHE A 24 -6.02 -2.86 3.91
C PHE A 24 -5.42 -1.81 4.86
N GLY A 25 -4.21 -2.05 5.37
CA GLY A 25 -3.46 -1.10 6.18
C GLY A 25 -3.23 0.24 5.46
N LEU A 26 -2.86 0.18 4.18
CA LEU A 26 -2.70 1.35 3.33
C LEU A 26 -4.01 2.15 3.19
N VAL A 27 -5.13 1.48 2.95
CA VAL A 27 -6.44 2.15 2.87
C VAL A 27 -6.81 2.83 4.19
N VAL A 28 -6.56 2.16 5.32
CA VAL A 28 -6.84 2.70 6.65
C VAL A 28 -5.97 3.92 6.94
N ILE A 29 -4.67 3.86 6.65
CA ILE A 29 -3.76 4.97 6.95
C ILE A 29 -4.05 6.19 6.05
N THR A 30 -4.38 5.97 4.77
CA THR A 30 -4.82 7.03 3.85
C THR A 30 -6.15 7.63 4.27
N SER A 31 -7.12 6.82 4.70
CA SER A 31 -8.39 7.35 5.23
C SER A 31 -8.18 8.21 6.47
N ARG A 32 -7.28 7.80 7.37
CA ARG A 32 -6.95 8.57 8.58
C ARG A 32 -6.23 9.87 8.26
N SER A 33 -5.33 9.89 7.27
CA SER A 33 -4.64 11.12 6.87
C SER A 33 -5.59 12.12 6.23
N TRP A 34 -6.47 11.65 5.33
CA TRP A 34 -7.50 12.49 4.72
C TRP A 34 -8.44 13.12 5.76
N LYS A 35 -8.85 12.36 6.77
CA LYS A 35 -9.67 12.88 7.89
C LYS A 35 -8.90 13.90 8.74
N ALA A 36 -7.64 13.64 9.06
CA ALA A 36 -6.81 14.53 9.87
C ALA A 36 -6.51 15.85 9.16
N CYS A 37 -6.35 15.81 7.84
CA CYS A 37 -5.97 16.96 7.02
C CYS A 37 -7.14 17.65 6.32
N GLN A 38 -8.37 17.19 6.57
CA GLN A 38 -9.59 17.64 5.88
C GLN A 38 -9.41 17.69 4.36
N VAL A 39 -8.84 16.61 3.80
CA VAL A 39 -8.76 16.43 2.36
C VAL A 39 -10.17 16.15 1.87
N ASP A 40 -10.83 17.18 1.34
CA ASP A 40 -12.19 17.10 0.87
C ASP A 40 -12.31 17.60 -0.58
N VAL A 41 -11.97 16.71 -1.51
CA VAL A 41 -11.98 17.00 -2.95
C VAL A 41 -13.42 17.00 -3.50
N ALA A 42 -14.34 16.23 -2.89
CA ALA A 42 -15.72 16.07 -3.36
C ALA A 42 -16.75 15.67 -2.26
N GLY A 43 -16.37 15.55 -0.99
CA GLY A 43 -17.17 15.02 0.11
C GLY A 43 -16.56 13.76 0.74
N SER A 44 -16.91 13.46 2.00
CA SER A 44 -16.44 12.29 2.73
C SER A 44 -16.84 10.94 2.11
N VAL A 45 -18.03 10.88 1.48
CA VAL A 45 -18.55 9.67 0.82
C VAL A 45 -17.80 9.35 -0.49
N PRO A 46 -17.63 10.29 -1.44
CA PRO A 46 -16.81 10.07 -2.63
C PRO A 46 -15.36 9.67 -2.34
N ASN A 47 -14.76 10.23 -1.29
CA ASN A 47 -13.41 9.86 -0.86
C ASN A 47 -13.35 8.39 -0.40
N GLY A 48 -14.31 7.96 0.42
CA GLY A 48 -14.42 6.55 0.83
C GLY A 48 -14.62 5.59 -0.36
N LEU A 49 -15.45 5.98 -1.32
CA LEU A 49 -15.68 5.20 -2.54
C LEU A 49 -14.41 5.10 -3.39
N THR A 50 -13.65 6.17 -3.53
CA THR A 50 -12.37 6.17 -4.25
C THR A 50 -11.38 5.20 -3.62
N LEU A 51 -11.23 5.23 -2.28
CA LEU A 51 -10.35 4.28 -1.59
C LEU A 51 -10.82 2.84 -1.73
N LEU A 52 -12.14 2.59 -1.73
CA LEU A 52 -12.68 1.23 -1.82
C LEU A 52 -12.61 0.64 -3.24
N PHE A 53 -12.91 1.44 -4.27
CA PHE A 53 -13.02 0.96 -5.65
C PHE A 53 -11.75 1.15 -6.47
N LEU A 54 -10.87 2.07 -6.09
CA LEU A 54 -9.59 2.31 -6.78
C LEU A 54 -8.40 2.00 -5.87
N GLY A 55 -8.39 2.54 -4.64
CA GLY A 55 -7.26 2.40 -3.72
C GLY A 55 -6.99 0.95 -3.33
N LEU A 56 -8.01 0.25 -2.83
CA LEU A 56 -7.90 -1.12 -2.35
C LEU A 56 -7.55 -2.12 -3.48
N PRO A 57 -8.22 -2.12 -4.65
CA PRO A 57 -7.86 -3.05 -5.72
C PRO A 57 -6.46 -2.81 -6.27
N LEU A 58 -6.06 -1.53 -6.43
CA LEU A 58 -4.72 -1.20 -6.90
C LEU A 58 -3.65 -1.69 -5.91
N ALA A 59 -3.81 -1.39 -4.62
CA ALA A 59 -2.88 -1.83 -3.58
C ALA A 59 -2.80 -3.36 -3.50
N LEU A 60 -3.93 -4.05 -3.60
CA LEU A 60 -3.98 -5.52 -3.64
C LEU A 60 -3.18 -6.08 -4.81
N ILE A 61 -3.40 -5.58 -6.02
CA ILE A 61 -2.69 -6.06 -7.22
C ILE A 61 -1.19 -5.82 -7.07
N VAL A 62 -0.78 -4.61 -6.71
CA VAL A 62 0.64 -4.24 -6.53
C VAL A 62 1.30 -5.12 -5.48
N ASN A 63 0.67 -5.28 -4.31
CA ASN A 63 1.25 -6.02 -3.20
C ASN A 63 1.31 -7.53 -3.47
N LEU A 64 0.29 -8.10 -4.11
CA LEU A 64 0.30 -9.51 -4.51
C LEU A 64 1.39 -9.79 -5.56
N VAL A 65 1.53 -8.93 -6.57
CA VAL A 65 2.54 -9.08 -7.62
C VAL A 65 3.94 -8.95 -7.03
N LEU A 66 4.19 -7.90 -6.24
CA LEU A 66 5.49 -7.68 -5.59
C LEU A 66 5.84 -8.83 -4.64
N PHE A 67 4.90 -9.29 -3.83
CA PHE A 67 5.13 -10.42 -2.94
C PHE A 67 5.57 -11.64 -3.74
N ASN A 68 4.79 -12.05 -4.74
CA ASN A 68 5.07 -13.25 -5.53
C ASN A 68 6.39 -13.16 -6.28
N LEU A 69 6.73 -11.99 -6.85
CA LEU A 69 8.00 -11.79 -7.55
C LEU A 69 9.16 -11.84 -6.55
N VAL A 70 9.17 -10.96 -5.55
CA VAL A 70 10.32 -10.84 -4.65
C VAL A 70 10.51 -12.08 -3.80
N PHE A 71 9.43 -12.67 -3.29
CA PHE A 71 9.49 -13.90 -2.51
C PHE A 71 10.10 -15.06 -3.30
N ARG A 72 9.82 -15.14 -4.61
CA ARG A 72 10.31 -16.22 -5.47
C ARG A 72 11.75 -16.00 -5.96
N TYR A 73 12.16 -14.76 -6.15
CA TYR A 73 13.47 -14.42 -6.72
C TYR A 73 14.55 -14.06 -5.68
N ALA A 74 14.20 -13.85 -4.41
CA ALA A 74 15.16 -13.51 -3.36
C ALA A 74 16.12 -14.66 -2.96
N GLY A 75 15.80 -15.91 -3.34
CA GLY A 75 16.77 -17.01 -3.58
C GLY A 75 17.63 -17.53 -2.43
N LYS A 76 17.58 -16.97 -1.21
CA LYS A 76 18.49 -17.35 -0.12
C LYS A 76 17.86 -18.22 0.98
N THR A 77 16.68 -17.86 1.46
CA THR A 77 15.98 -18.57 2.56
C THR A 77 14.52 -18.09 2.60
N PHE A 78 13.58 -18.91 3.11
CA PHE A 78 12.19 -18.50 3.31
C PHE A 78 12.06 -17.17 4.06
N PHE A 79 12.77 -17.03 5.19
CA PHE A 79 12.73 -15.83 6.03
C PHE A 79 13.29 -14.60 5.29
N PHE A 80 14.41 -14.75 4.59
CA PHE A 80 14.99 -13.65 3.82
C PHE A 80 14.08 -13.20 2.68
N SER A 81 13.41 -14.15 2.03
CA SER A 81 12.45 -13.89 0.96
C SER A 81 11.20 -13.18 1.47
N LEU A 82 10.72 -13.57 2.66
CA LEU A 82 9.62 -12.90 3.34
C LEU A 82 9.98 -11.44 3.69
N ILE A 83 11.17 -11.22 4.26
CA ILE A 83 11.65 -9.88 4.62
C ILE A 83 11.79 -9.01 3.36
N ALA A 84 12.42 -9.53 2.31
CA ALA A 84 12.61 -8.81 1.06
C ALA A 84 11.26 -8.44 0.42
N ALA A 85 10.31 -9.38 0.39
CA ALA A 85 8.96 -9.13 -0.13
C ALA A 85 8.21 -8.09 0.70
N SER A 86 8.33 -8.17 2.03
CA SER A 86 7.70 -7.21 2.95
C SER A 86 8.27 -5.81 2.75
N LEU A 87 9.59 -5.67 2.62
CA LEU A 87 10.24 -4.39 2.34
C LEU A 87 9.80 -3.80 1.00
N ALA A 88 9.72 -4.63 -0.04
CA ALA A 88 9.26 -4.19 -1.36
C ALA A 88 7.82 -3.68 -1.32
N ILE A 89 6.93 -4.37 -0.58
CA ILE A 89 5.56 -3.91 -0.33
C ILE A 89 5.58 -2.59 0.42
N THR A 90 6.32 -2.47 1.52
CA THR A 90 6.37 -1.23 2.32
C THR A 90 6.81 -0.03 1.48
N ILE A 91 7.79 -0.20 0.59
CA ILE A 91 8.27 0.87 -0.31
C ILE A 91 7.18 1.22 -1.33
N ALA A 92 6.51 0.22 -1.91
CA ALA A 92 5.43 0.44 -2.85
C ALA A 92 4.21 1.11 -2.20
N ASP A 93 3.82 0.69 -1.00
CA ASP A 93 2.74 1.29 -0.22
C ASP A 93 3.07 2.74 0.17
N LEU A 94 4.34 3.05 0.49
CA LEU A 94 4.77 4.43 0.72
C LEU A 94 4.61 5.30 -0.54
N ALA A 95 4.97 4.76 -1.71
CA ALA A 95 4.80 5.45 -2.99
C ALA A 95 3.30 5.61 -3.36
N LEU A 96 2.48 4.59 -3.13
CA LEU A 96 1.04 4.63 -3.35
C LEU A 96 0.37 5.62 -2.37
N TYR A 97 0.83 5.66 -1.13
CA TYR A 97 0.38 6.63 -0.14
C TYR A 97 0.73 8.06 -0.56
N SER A 98 1.96 8.31 -1.03
CA SER A 98 2.33 9.63 -1.55
C SER A 98 1.54 10.02 -2.79
N TRP A 99 1.17 9.05 -3.64
CA TRP A 99 0.39 9.30 -4.85
C TRP A 99 -1.09 9.57 -4.55
N GLN A 100 -1.72 8.76 -3.68
CA GLN A 100 -3.13 8.92 -3.32
C GLN A 100 -3.35 10.03 -2.29
N GLY A 101 -2.36 10.30 -1.46
CA GLY A 101 -2.51 11.16 -0.29
C GLY A 101 -3.04 12.54 -0.65
N THR A 102 -2.69 13.11 -1.81
CA THR A 102 -2.70 14.56 -1.93
C THR A 102 -2.87 15.08 -3.37
N PRO A 103 -4.09 15.22 -3.91
CA PRO A 103 -4.30 16.10 -5.06
C PRO A 103 -3.86 17.51 -4.65
N ALA A 104 -2.90 18.11 -5.37
CA ALA A 104 -2.35 19.44 -5.07
C ALA A 104 -3.42 20.56 -4.99
N ALA A 105 -4.63 20.27 -5.46
CA ALA A 105 -5.79 21.15 -5.45
C ALA A 105 -6.65 21.05 -4.17
N SER A 106 -6.36 20.13 -3.24
CA SER A 106 -7.16 19.99 -2.01
C SER A 106 -6.87 21.14 -1.04
N PRO A 107 -7.89 21.87 -0.54
CA PRO A 107 -7.74 23.00 0.39
C PRO A 107 -7.42 22.54 1.83
N GLY A 108 -6.70 21.42 1.97
CA GLY A 108 -6.44 20.77 3.24
C GLY A 108 -5.67 21.67 4.21
N ILE A 109 -5.92 21.49 5.50
CA ILE A 109 -5.34 22.31 6.58
C ILE A 109 -3.87 21.92 6.84
N CYS A 110 -3.48 20.71 6.45
CA CYS A 110 -2.11 20.22 6.62
C CYS A 110 -1.21 20.74 5.48
N PRO A 111 -0.07 21.38 5.78
CA PRO A 111 0.93 21.71 4.77
C PRO A 111 1.43 20.41 4.10
N GLY A 112 1.38 20.37 2.77
CA GLY A 112 1.69 19.15 2.00
C GLY A 112 0.75 17.98 2.27
N ASN A 113 -0.40 18.21 2.94
CA ASN A 113 -1.35 17.18 3.36
C ASN A 113 -0.72 16.05 4.20
N VAL A 114 0.33 16.40 4.94
CA VAL A 114 1.03 15.50 5.87
C VAL A 114 0.34 15.56 7.24
N PRO A 115 -0.17 14.44 7.77
CA PRO A 115 -0.86 14.43 9.05
C PRO A 115 0.11 14.68 10.23
N PRO A 116 -0.37 15.20 11.37
CA PRO A 116 0.49 15.57 12.51
C PRO A 116 1.16 14.36 13.19
N TRP A 117 0.67 13.15 12.95
CA TRP A 117 1.27 11.90 13.42
C TRP A 117 2.32 11.34 12.45
N TRP A 118 2.57 11.99 11.31
CA TRP A 118 3.58 11.55 10.35
C TRP A 118 4.98 11.65 10.96
N PRO A 119 5.85 10.63 10.78
CA PRO A 119 7.19 10.68 11.34
C PRO A 119 8.05 11.75 10.66
N THR A 120 8.77 12.54 11.44
CA THR A 120 9.60 13.65 10.96
C THR A 120 10.85 13.21 10.18
N TRP A 121 11.20 11.93 10.25
CA TRP A 121 12.37 11.36 9.56
C TRP A 121 12.04 10.83 8.15
N ILE A 122 10.77 10.81 7.74
CA ILE A 122 10.36 10.44 6.37
C ILE A 122 10.22 11.73 5.55
N PRO A 123 10.94 11.87 4.42
CA PRO A 123 10.80 13.03 3.55
C PRO A 123 9.36 13.19 3.06
N THR A 124 8.87 14.42 3.07
CA THR A 124 7.53 14.83 2.61
C THR A 124 7.60 15.56 1.28
#